data_AF-A0A1Z9C3E3-F1
#
_entry.id   AF-A0A1Z9C3E3-F1
#
_cell.length_a   1.000
_cell.length_b   1.000
_cell.length_c   1.000
_cell.angle_alpha   90.00
_cell.angle_beta   90.00
_cell.angle_gamma   90.00
#
_symmetry.space_group_name_H-M   'P 1'
#
loop_
_entity.id
_entity.type
_entity.pdbx_description
1 polymer ?
#
loop_
_entity_poly.entity_id
_entity_poly.type
_entity_poly.pdbx_seq_one_letter_code
_entity_poly.pdbx_strand_id
1 'polypeptide(L)'
;MLFDSTKIPNEIVDSVVVSKSSLEKPGGEAFACAVIETFYEVNKAMADPAKRDDTLKAIGQKFADVSLEDMEKVVKQTKFYGTPDEGIAVLTGAELPKTMETVVGFCESHGIVDQKPSLGFGDAEKAPDAALRFDASYIEKVKKGDTGTPSSAPPTFSLAWSEYPSWSVFGVADVTGIINRKKGELGPIEKKWGVDIELKEAEYDPCLAMYGAGQCDAVCITNMDILQPSLGRPGVMVLPTSTSFGADACIVTSDIKTVEDLKGVKVHGLEKSVSEYCFVRNLELLNQAEKDYTFSNMDPAAAALAMQQAAVSD
;
A
#
# COMPACT_ATOMS: atom_id res chain seq x y z
N MET A 1 -11.44 21.61 0.99
CA MET A 1 -10.26 20.87 1.47
C MET A 1 -9.47 21.79 2.38
N LEU A 2 -9.18 21.35 3.60
CA LEU A 2 -8.45 22.13 4.60
C LEU A 2 -6.95 21.81 4.58
N PHE A 3 -6.62 20.52 4.51
CA PHE A 3 -5.28 20.00 4.31
C PHE A 3 -5.35 18.59 3.72
N ASP A 4 -4.21 18.06 3.29
CA ASP A 4 -4.08 16.75 2.67
C ASP A 4 -2.70 16.11 2.89
N SER A 5 -2.51 14.88 2.39
CA SER A 5 -1.28 14.13 2.54
C SER A 5 -0.09 14.66 1.72
N THR A 6 -0.24 15.70 0.89
CA THR A 6 0.92 16.34 0.22
C THR A 6 1.92 16.97 1.21
N LYS A 7 1.48 17.18 2.46
CA LYS A 7 2.32 17.72 3.55
C LYS A 7 3.12 16.65 4.30
N ILE A 8 2.81 15.37 4.09
CA ILE A 8 3.45 14.21 4.74
C ILE A 8 3.96 13.21 3.70
N PRO A 9 4.81 13.64 2.74
CA PRO A 9 5.22 12.79 1.64
C PRO A 9 5.94 11.53 2.14
N ASN A 10 5.56 10.37 1.59
CA ASN A 10 6.10 9.05 1.93
C ASN A 10 5.85 8.59 3.39
N GLU A 11 5.00 9.28 4.18
CA GLU A 11 4.62 8.76 5.50
C GLU A 11 3.55 7.65 5.40
N ILE A 12 2.67 7.75 4.40
CA ILE A 12 1.64 6.76 4.07
C ILE A 12 2.07 6.06 2.80
N VAL A 13 2.68 4.87 2.96
CA VAL A 13 3.23 4.08 1.86
C VAL A 13 2.46 2.79 1.72
N ASP A 14 1.90 2.59 0.54
CA ASP A 14 1.29 1.33 0.14
C ASP A 14 2.37 0.39 -0.39
N SER A 15 2.23 -0.91 -0.12
CA SER A 15 3.30 -1.86 -0.39
C SER A 15 2.82 -3.28 -0.62
N VAL A 16 3.75 -4.13 -1.04
CA VAL A 16 3.66 -5.59 -0.89
C VAL A 16 4.65 -6.05 0.16
N VAL A 17 4.13 -6.81 1.12
CA VAL A 17 4.91 -7.45 2.17
C VAL A 17 4.83 -8.97 2.02
N VAL A 18 5.98 -9.63 2.00
CA VAL A 18 6.09 -11.09 1.97
C VAL A 18 6.51 -11.58 3.36
N SER A 19 5.92 -12.67 3.84
CA SER A 19 6.36 -13.25 5.11
C SER A 19 7.80 -13.74 5.00
N LYS A 20 8.61 -13.51 6.04
CA LYS A 20 10.00 -14.01 6.11
C LYS A 20 10.05 -15.52 5.84
N SER A 21 9.14 -16.27 6.47
CA SER A 21 9.05 -17.73 6.29
C SER A 21 8.73 -18.16 4.86
N SER A 22 8.03 -17.33 4.07
CA SER A 22 7.75 -17.62 2.66
C SER A 22 8.95 -17.31 1.78
N LEU A 23 9.70 -16.24 2.06
CA LEU A 23 10.94 -15.90 1.35
C LEU A 23 12.02 -16.98 1.53
N GLU A 24 12.06 -17.64 2.69
CA GLU A 24 13.01 -18.72 3.01
C GLU A 24 12.65 -20.07 2.34
N LYS A 25 11.44 -20.22 1.79
CA LYS A 25 11.07 -21.43 1.03
C LYS A 25 11.79 -21.47 -0.32
N PRO A 26 12.04 -22.66 -0.88
CA PRO A 26 12.46 -22.79 -2.28
C PRO A 26 11.51 -22.02 -3.22
N GLY A 27 12.07 -21.09 -4.00
CA GLY A 27 11.30 -20.21 -4.90
C GLY A 27 10.78 -18.92 -4.27
N GLY A 28 10.94 -18.69 -2.95
CA GLY A 28 10.43 -17.50 -2.27
C GLY A 28 11.03 -16.19 -2.80
N GLU A 29 12.34 -16.17 -3.05
CA GLU A 29 12.99 -15.03 -3.72
C GLU A 29 12.43 -14.80 -5.13
N ALA A 30 12.28 -15.86 -5.92
CA ALA A 30 11.74 -15.78 -7.28
C ALA A 30 10.28 -15.30 -7.28
N PHE A 31 9.49 -15.68 -6.28
CA PHE A 31 8.13 -15.15 -6.06
C PHE A 31 8.13 -13.65 -5.79
N ALA A 32 8.98 -13.16 -4.87
CA ALA A 32 9.09 -11.73 -4.60
C ALA A 32 9.48 -10.95 -5.87
N CYS A 33 10.49 -11.43 -6.61
CA CYS A 33 10.91 -10.82 -7.87
C CYS A 33 9.81 -10.86 -8.95
N ALA A 34 9.05 -11.95 -9.05
CA ALA A 34 7.95 -12.08 -10.00
C ALA A 34 6.81 -11.09 -9.69
N VAL A 35 6.45 -10.92 -8.42
CA VAL A 35 5.47 -9.91 -7.99
C VAL A 35 5.95 -8.49 -8.31
N ILE A 36 7.22 -8.19 -8.01
CA ILE A 36 7.84 -6.89 -8.33
C ILE A 36 7.83 -6.62 -9.84
N GLU A 37 8.26 -7.59 -10.66
CA GLU A 37 8.25 -7.42 -12.11
C GLU A 37 6.83 -7.25 -12.66
N THR A 38 5.85 -7.98 -12.10
CA THR A 38 4.44 -7.83 -12.46
C THR A 38 3.96 -6.40 -12.25
N PHE A 39 4.25 -5.82 -11.09
CA PHE A 39 3.92 -4.42 -10.80
C PHE A 39 4.55 -3.48 -11.83
N TYR A 40 5.85 -3.64 -12.12
CA TYR A 40 6.52 -2.75 -13.06
C TYR A 40 6.11 -2.93 -14.52
N GLU A 41 5.74 -4.13 -14.97
CA GLU A 41 5.21 -4.32 -16.33
C GLU A 41 3.87 -3.61 -16.54
N VAL A 42 2.97 -3.64 -15.56
CA VAL A 42 1.72 -2.87 -15.63
C VAL A 42 2.00 -1.37 -15.60
N ASN A 43 2.94 -0.91 -14.77
CA ASN A 43 3.34 0.50 -14.74
C ASN A 43 3.98 0.97 -16.05
N LYS A 44 4.76 0.11 -16.73
CA LYS A 44 5.26 0.39 -18.09
C LYS A 44 4.12 0.59 -19.08
N ALA A 45 3.08 -0.24 -19.03
CA ALA A 45 1.88 -0.06 -19.86
C ALA A 45 1.14 1.24 -19.52
N MET A 46 1.07 1.61 -18.24
CA MET A 46 0.48 2.88 -17.80
C MET A 46 1.30 4.11 -18.26
N ALA A 47 2.63 3.97 -18.37
CA ALA A 47 3.52 5.04 -18.83
C ALA A 47 3.59 5.15 -20.37
N ASP A 48 3.24 4.10 -21.10
CA ASP A 48 3.18 4.08 -22.57
C ASP A 48 1.92 4.82 -23.06
N PRO A 49 2.05 5.95 -23.80
CA PRO A 49 0.89 6.71 -24.29
C PRO A 49 -0.08 5.88 -25.14
N ALA A 50 0.39 4.84 -25.81
CA ALA A 50 -0.46 3.97 -26.63
C ALA A 50 -1.31 3.00 -25.82
N LYS A 51 -0.94 2.74 -24.55
CA LYS A 51 -1.60 1.77 -23.67
C LYS A 51 -2.19 2.41 -22.41
N ARG A 52 -1.82 3.66 -22.12
CA ARG A 52 -2.13 4.37 -20.88
C ARG A 52 -3.62 4.36 -20.57
N ASP A 53 -4.45 4.83 -21.48
CA ASP A 53 -5.90 4.98 -21.24
C ASP A 53 -6.56 3.64 -20.96
N ASP A 54 -6.22 2.60 -21.72
CA ASP A 54 -6.79 1.27 -21.52
C ASP A 54 -6.29 0.63 -20.23
N THR A 55 -5.04 0.89 -19.85
CA THR A 55 -4.49 0.45 -18.56
C THR A 55 -5.20 1.16 -17.41
N LEU A 56 -5.39 2.49 -17.49
CA LEU A 56 -6.10 3.26 -16.47
C LEU A 56 -7.57 2.87 -16.37
N LYS A 57 -8.25 2.59 -17.49
CA LYS A 57 -9.63 2.05 -17.47
C LYS A 57 -9.67 0.69 -16.78
N ALA A 58 -8.73 -0.21 -17.07
CA ALA A 58 -8.68 -1.52 -16.44
C ALA A 58 -8.43 -1.42 -14.92
N ILE A 59 -7.55 -0.49 -14.49
CA ILE A 59 -7.36 -0.19 -13.07
C ILE A 59 -8.63 0.39 -12.46
N GLY A 60 -9.26 1.37 -13.11
CA GLY A 60 -10.50 2.03 -12.63
C GLY A 60 -11.68 1.07 -12.49
N GLN A 61 -11.86 0.14 -13.45
CA GLN A 61 -12.87 -0.91 -13.35
C GLN A 61 -12.66 -1.82 -12.13
N LYS A 62 -11.41 -2.04 -11.74
CA LYS A 62 -11.01 -2.79 -10.54
C LYS A 62 -10.82 -1.93 -9.30
N PHE A 63 -11.09 -0.64 -9.39
CA PHE A 63 -11.00 0.30 -8.29
C PHE A 63 -12.36 0.99 -8.20
N ALA A 64 -13.37 0.22 -7.76
CA ALA A 64 -14.74 0.72 -7.58
C ALA A 64 -15.42 1.30 -8.86
N ASP A 65 -15.15 0.74 -10.04
CA ASP A 65 -15.75 1.14 -11.33
C ASP A 65 -15.60 2.64 -11.67
N VAL A 66 -14.42 3.20 -11.36
CA VAL A 66 -14.10 4.62 -11.54
C VAL A 66 -13.83 4.95 -13.02
N SER A 67 -14.30 6.12 -13.46
CA SER A 67 -14.12 6.62 -14.84
C SER A 67 -12.65 6.89 -15.19
N LEU A 68 -12.30 6.93 -16.48
CA LEU A 68 -10.95 7.30 -16.91
C LEU A 68 -10.56 8.71 -16.41
N GLU A 69 -11.46 9.68 -16.52
CA GLU A 69 -11.21 11.06 -16.10
C GLU A 69 -10.88 11.12 -14.60
N ASP A 70 -11.61 10.37 -13.79
CA ASP A 70 -11.38 10.32 -12.36
C ASP A 70 -10.13 9.50 -12.03
N MET A 71 -9.83 8.44 -12.77
CA MET A 71 -8.57 7.71 -12.64
C MET A 71 -7.35 8.59 -12.92
N GLU A 72 -7.42 9.51 -13.88
CA GLU A 72 -6.35 10.49 -14.13
C GLU A 72 -6.10 11.42 -12.93
N LYS A 73 -7.12 11.69 -12.12
CA LYS A 73 -7.00 12.45 -10.86
C LYS A 73 -6.44 11.54 -9.76
N VAL A 74 -6.98 10.33 -9.64
CA VAL A 74 -6.55 9.31 -8.66
C VAL A 74 -5.05 9.05 -8.75
N VAL A 75 -4.50 8.79 -9.93
CA VAL A 75 -3.06 8.47 -10.09
C VAL A 75 -2.12 9.68 -9.88
N LYS A 76 -2.66 10.90 -9.76
CA LYS A 76 -1.90 12.09 -9.32
C LYS A 76 -1.88 12.20 -7.80
N GLN A 77 -2.98 11.82 -7.16
CA GLN A 77 -3.17 11.88 -5.70
C GLN A 77 -2.62 10.64 -4.98
N THR A 78 -2.60 9.50 -5.66
CA THR A 78 -1.92 8.27 -5.27
C THR A 78 -0.72 8.14 -6.17
N LYS A 79 0.45 8.56 -5.69
CA LYS A 79 1.65 8.59 -6.51
C LYS A 79 2.30 7.21 -6.52
N PHE A 80 2.26 6.53 -7.67
CA PHE A 80 2.86 5.21 -7.82
C PHE A 80 4.38 5.34 -7.89
N TYR A 81 5.09 4.39 -7.27
CA TYR A 81 6.52 4.21 -7.49
C TYR A 81 6.74 3.33 -8.71
N GLY A 82 6.35 3.83 -9.89
CA GLY A 82 6.15 3.02 -11.10
C GLY A 82 7.41 2.47 -11.77
N THR A 83 8.61 2.80 -11.25
CA THR A 83 9.89 2.30 -11.76
C THR A 83 10.73 1.64 -10.66
N PRO A 84 11.65 0.71 -11.01
CA PRO A 84 12.58 0.12 -10.05
C PRO A 84 13.41 1.17 -9.29
N ASP A 85 13.81 2.25 -9.96
CA ASP A 85 14.60 3.33 -9.34
C ASP A 85 13.83 4.06 -8.25
N GLU A 86 12.55 4.36 -8.48
CA GLU A 86 11.69 4.98 -7.47
C GLU A 86 11.48 4.06 -6.27
N GLY A 87 11.22 2.77 -6.51
CA GLY A 87 11.04 1.80 -5.43
C GLY A 87 12.30 1.60 -4.59
N ILE A 88 13.47 1.51 -5.22
CA ILE A 88 14.77 1.43 -4.52
C ILE A 88 15.00 2.71 -3.71
N ALA A 89 14.72 3.88 -4.28
CA ALA A 89 14.92 5.16 -3.59
C ALA A 89 14.07 5.28 -2.31
N VAL A 90 12.87 4.71 -2.29
CA VAL A 90 12.01 4.65 -1.09
C VAL A 90 12.63 3.72 -0.04
N LEU A 91 12.96 2.48 -0.42
CA LEU A 91 13.43 1.46 0.53
C LEU A 91 14.87 1.69 1.05
N THR A 92 15.67 2.49 0.35
CA THR A 92 17.05 2.84 0.73
C THR A 92 17.22 4.28 1.18
N GLY A 93 16.14 5.06 1.16
CA GLY A 93 16.15 6.49 1.48
C GLY A 93 16.51 6.76 2.94
N ALA A 94 17.36 7.76 3.19
CA ALA A 94 17.78 8.14 4.54
C ALA A 94 16.64 8.66 5.43
N GLU A 95 15.51 9.06 4.84
CA GLU A 95 14.32 9.52 5.56
C GLU A 95 13.38 8.37 5.98
N LEU A 96 13.51 7.18 5.38
CA LEU A 96 12.65 6.04 5.70
C LEU A 96 12.70 5.66 7.20
N PRO A 97 13.87 5.54 7.85
CA PRO A 97 13.92 5.22 9.27
C PRO A 97 13.21 6.25 10.17
N LYS A 98 13.38 7.54 9.88
CA LYS A 98 12.71 8.63 10.63
C LYS A 98 11.20 8.61 10.42
N THR A 99 10.79 8.37 9.17
CA THR A 99 9.38 8.25 8.80
C THR A 99 8.73 7.10 9.56
N MET A 100 9.37 5.93 9.56
CA MET A 100 8.84 4.77 10.27
C MET A 100 8.87 4.96 11.79
N GLU A 101 9.81 5.71 12.36
CA GLU A 101 9.78 6.09 13.77
C GLU A 101 8.52 6.90 14.11
N THR A 102 8.16 7.88 13.28
CA THR A 102 6.92 8.65 13.40
C THR A 102 5.68 7.75 13.30
N VAL A 103 5.60 6.92 12.24
CA VAL A 103 4.46 6.02 12.00
C VAL A 103 4.27 5.04 13.15
N VAL A 104 5.35 4.38 13.59
CA VAL A 104 5.32 3.43 14.72
C VAL A 104 4.96 4.14 16.02
N GLY A 105 5.48 5.36 16.25
CA GLY A 105 5.16 6.17 17.41
C GLY A 105 3.66 6.50 17.49
N PHE A 106 3.07 6.93 16.38
CA PHE A 106 1.64 7.16 16.27
C PHE A 106 0.83 5.88 16.54
N CYS A 107 1.20 4.76 15.90
CA CYS A 107 0.48 3.51 16.04
C CYS A 107 0.48 3.00 17.49
N GLU A 108 1.59 3.15 18.20
CA GLU A 108 1.70 2.79 19.61
C GLU A 108 0.83 3.71 20.47
N SER A 109 0.92 5.04 20.28
CA SER A 109 0.19 6.00 21.11
C SER A 109 -1.34 5.92 20.94
N HIS A 110 -1.82 5.48 19.79
CA HIS A 110 -3.24 5.32 19.47
C HIS A 110 -3.77 3.89 19.69
N GLY A 111 -2.92 2.98 20.20
CA GLY A 111 -3.29 1.58 20.44
C GLY A 111 -3.73 0.85 19.17
N ILE A 112 -3.06 1.15 18.05
CA ILE A 112 -3.13 0.42 16.78
C ILE A 112 -2.23 -0.81 16.85
N VAL A 113 -1.06 -0.66 17.48
CA VAL A 113 -0.14 -1.76 17.79
C VAL A 113 -0.03 -1.96 19.29
N ASP A 114 0.06 -3.21 19.72
CA ASP A 114 0.20 -3.55 21.16
C ASP A 114 1.59 -3.23 21.70
N GLN A 115 2.60 -3.27 20.82
CA GLN A 115 3.99 -2.93 21.11
C GLN A 115 4.72 -2.56 19.82
N LYS A 116 5.80 -1.79 19.92
CA LYS A 116 6.63 -1.42 18.76
C LYS A 116 7.34 -2.66 18.18
N PRO A 117 7.09 -3.02 16.90
CA PRO A 117 7.88 -4.05 16.24
C PRO A 117 9.32 -3.58 16.03
N SER A 118 10.28 -4.51 16.04
CA SER A 118 11.64 -4.21 15.62
C SER A 118 11.68 -3.99 14.10
N LEU A 119 12.23 -2.85 13.68
CA LEU A 119 12.40 -2.52 12.27
C LEU A 119 13.81 -2.81 11.78
N GLY A 120 13.94 -3.30 10.56
CA GLY A 120 15.20 -3.55 9.88
C GLY A 120 15.26 -2.89 8.52
N PHE A 121 16.41 -2.35 8.14
CA PHE A 121 16.61 -1.70 6.84
C PHE A 121 17.73 -2.39 6.07
N GLY A 122 17.42 -2.85 4.86
CA GLY A 122 18.32 -3.61 3.99
C GLY A 122 17.99 -5.10 3.95
N ASP A 123 18.96 -5.86 3.43
CA ASP A 123 18.87 -7.30 3.22
C ASP A 123 18.87 -8.13 4.52
N ALA A 124 18.73 -9.44 4.36
CA ALA A 124 18.71 -10.40 5.47
C ALA A 124 20.00 -10.45 6.28
N GLU A 125 21.15 -10.07 5.71
CA GLU A 125 22.41 -10.04 6.46
C GLU A 125 22.48 -8.84 7.40
N LYS A 126 21.90 -7.70 6.99
CA LYS A 126 21.89 -6.46 7.77
C LYS A 126 20.89 -6.48 8.92
N ALA A 127 19.73 -7.09 8.72
CA ALA A 127 18.67 -7.12 9.73
C ALA A 127 17.94 -8.49 9.76
N PRO A 128 18.64 -9.57 10.17
CA PRO A 128 18.08 -10.92 10.13
C PRO A 128 16.89 -11.12 11.07
N ASP A 129 16.89 -10.42 12.21
CA ASP A 129 15.93 -10.65 13.32
C ASP A 129 14.86 -9.56 13.44
N ALA A 130 14.75 -8.66 12.46
CA ALA A 130 13.71 -7.64 12.45
C ALA A 130 12.32 -8.28 12.27
N ALA A 131 11.34 -7.79 13.03
CA ALA A 131 9.93 -8.16 12.86
C ALA A 131 9.39 -7.65 11.52
N LEU A 132 9.78 -6.44 11.12
CA LEU A 132 9.50 -5.89 9.80
C LEU A 132 10.79 -5.38 9.16
N ARG A 133 11.15 -5.92 7.99
CA ARG A 133 12.31 -5.48 7.21
C ARG A 133 11.92 -4.76 5.93
N PHE A 134 12.65 -3.70 5.57
CA PHE A 134 12.50 -2.97 4.31
C PHE A 134 13.68 -3.32 3.40
N ASP A 135 13.43 -4.01 2.29
CA ASP A 135 14.48 -4.70 1.54
C ASP A 135 14.41 -4.42 0.02
N ALA A 136 15.28 -3.53 -0.45
CA ALA A 136 15.38 -3.16 -1.86
C ALA A 136 16.07 -4.20 -2.75
N SER A 137 16.73 -5.22 -2.16
CA SER A 137 17.58 -6.14 -2.92
C SER A 137 16.79 -6.95 -3.96
N TYR A 138 15.51 -7.23 -3.70
CA TYR A 138 14.59 -7.88 -4.65
C TYR A 138 14.29 -6.99 -5.86
N ILE A 139 14.06 -5.69 -5.64
CA ILE A 139 13.87 -4.72 -6.73
C ILE A 139 15.15 -4.58 -7.56
N GLU A 140 16.32 -4.56 -6.90
CA GLU A 140 17.61 -4.49 -7.58
C GLU A 140 17.87 -5.70 -8.49
N LYS A 141 17.47 -6.92 -8.07
CA LYS A 141 17.53 -8.13 -8.90
C LYS A 141 16.66 -7.99 -10.16
N VAL A 142 15.41 -7.55 -10.00
CA VAL A 142 14.50 -7.29 -11.13
C VAL A 142 15.07 -6.23 -12.06
N LYS A 143 15.62 -5.14 -11.52
CA LYS A 143 16.26 -4.06 -12.30
C LYS A 143 17.45 -4.56 -13.13
N LYS A 144 18.25 -5.48 -12.59
CA LYS A 144 19.40 -6.10 -13.30
C LYS A 144 18.97 -7.03 -14.43
N GLY A 145 17.68 -7.38 -14.51
CA GLY A 145 17.16 -8.32 -15.50
C GLY A 145 17.42 -9.78 -15.13
N ASP A 146 17.63 -10.08 -13.84
CA ASP A 146 17.77 -11.44 -13.36
C ASP A 146 16.50 -12.25 -13.69
N THR A 147 16.64 -13.58 -13.73
CA THR A 147 15.52 -14.49 -13.93
C THR A 147 15.57 -15.60 -12.91
N GLY A 148 14.43 -16.25 -12.68
CA GLY A 148 14.40 -17.45 -11.86
C GLY A 148 14.93 -18.67 -12.62
N THR A 149 14.85 -19.83 -11.97
CA THR A 149 15.16 -21.11 -12.61
C THR A 149 13.84 -21.74 -13.08
N PRO A 150 13.63 -21.93 -14.40
CA PRO A 150 12.43 -22.59 -14.90
C PRO A 150 12.25 -23.96 -14.24
N SER A 151 11.03 -24.25 -13.79
CA SER A 151 10.66 -25.51 -13.13
C SER A 151 9.52 -26.18 -13.87
N SER A 152 9.58 -27.51 -13.98
CA SER A 152 8.48 -28.34 -14.50
C SER A 152 7.34 -28.51 -13.48
N ALA A 153 7.62 -28.21 -12.22
CA ALA A 153 6.66 -28.15 -11.12
C ALA A 153 7.01 -26.92 -10.26
N PRO A 154 6.65 -25.70 -10.71
CA PRO A 154 6.98 -24.49 -9.99
C PRO A 154 6.29 -24.46 -8.62
N PRO A 155 6.96 -24.00 -7.55
CA PRO A 155 6.31 -23.80 -6.26
C PRO A 155 5.25 -22.69 -6.37
N THR A 156 4.10 -22.91 -5.74
CA THR A 156 3.01 -21.93 -5.64
C THR A 156 3.18 -21.05 -4.41
N PHE A 157 3.01 -19.75 -4.61
CA PHE A 157 2.89 -18.76 -3.54
C PHE A 157 1.63 -17.92 -3.76
N SER A 158 1.07 -17.40 -2.67
CA SER A 158 -0.17 -16.62 -2.74
C SER A 158 0.00 -15.18 -2.30
N LEU A 159 -0.60 -14.25 -3.05
CA LEU A 159 -0.65 -12.82 -2.78
C LEU A 159 -2.09 -12.41 -2.47
N ALA A 160 -2.36 -11.98 -1.23
CA ALA A 160 -3.63 -11.37 -0.85
C ALA A 160 -3.64 -9.88 -1.25
N TRP A 161 -4.73 -9.42 -1.83
CA TRP A 161 -4.88 -8.02 -2.23
C TRP A 161 -6.36 -7.59 -2.21
N SER A 162 -6.58 -6.31 -1.98
CA SER A 162 -7.89 -5.66 -2.08
C SER A 162 -7.86 -4.56 -3.14
N GLU A 163 -9.04 -4.11 -3.56
CA GLU A 163 -9.15 -3.00 -4.52
C GLU A 163 -8.55 -1.72 -3.94
N TYR A 164 -7.53 -1.19 -4.62
CA TYR A 164 -6.87 0.07 -4.33
C TYR A 164 -5.99 0.41 -5.55
N PRO A 165 -5.79 1.68 -5.95
CA PRO A 165 -5.25 2.00 -7.26
C PRO A 165 -3.94 1.27 -7.59
N SER A 166 -2.99 1.24 -6.65
CA SER A 166 -1.68 0.62 -6.87
C SER A 166 -1.63 -0.90 -6.62
N TRP A 167 -2.68 -1.48 -6.03
CA TRP A 167 -2.81 -2.93 -5.81
C TRP A 167 -3.65 -3.60 -6.89
N SER A 168 -4.64 -2.90 -7.43
CA SER A 168 -5.48 -3.36 -8.55
C SER A 168 -4.66 -3.68 -9.81
N VAL A 169 -3.42 -3.19 -9.90
CA VAL A 169 -2.46 -3.59 -10.94
C VAL A 169 -2.22 -5.10 -11.01
N PHE A 170 -2.28 -5.84 -9.90
CA PHE A 170 -2.12 -7.30 -9.91
C PHE A 170 -3.32 -7.98 -10.56
N GLY A 171 -4.53 -7.47 -10.31
CA GLY A 171 -5.74 -7.90 -11.03
C GLY A 171 -5.69 -7.52 -12.52
N VAL A 172 -5.13 -6.36 -12.86
CA VAL A 172 -4.94 -5.95 -14.27
C VAL A 172 -3.91 -6.85 -14.97
N ALA A 173 -2.85 -7.25 -14.28
CA ALA A 173 -1.85 -8.15 -14.82
C ALA A 173 -2.42 -9.53 -15.18
N ASP A 174 -3.37 -10.05 -14.41
CA ASP A 174 -4.12 -11.27 -14.75
C ASP A 174 -4.95 -11.10 -16.04
N VAL A 175 -5.82 -10.09 -16.09
CA VAL A 175 -6.74 -9.92 -17.24
C VAL A 175 -6.02 -9.52 -18.53
N THR A 176 -4.82 -8.93 -18.43
CA THR A 176 -3.97 -8.60 -19.58
C THR A 176 -2.99 -9.73 -19.96
N GLY A 177 -2.97 -10.83 -19.19
CA GLY A 177 -2.16 -12.01 -19.47
C GLY A 177 -0.67 -11.87 -19.16
N ILE A 178 -0.28 -10.91 -18.31
CA ILE A 178 1.09 -10.74 -17.79
C ILE A 178 1.42 -11.84 -16.77
N ILE A 179 0.44 -12.19 -15.93
CA ILE A 179 0.40 -13.35 -15.04
C ILE A 179 -0.92 -14.09 -15.25
N ASN A 180 -1.10 -15.23 -14.58
CA ASN A 180 -2.38 -15.90 -14.43
C ASN A 180 -2.67 -16.07 -12.93
N ARG A 181 -3.82 -15.59 -12.47
CA ARG A 181 -4.13 -15.59 -11.03
C ARG A 181 -4.42 -16.97 -10.43
N LYS A 182 -4.71 -17.97 -11.27
CA LYS A 182 -5.20 -19.27 -10.80
C LYS A 182 -4.02 -20.20 -10.54
N LYS A 183 -3.99 -20.73 -9.33
CA LYS A 183 -3.04 -21.77 -8.92
C LYS A 183 -2.88 -22.86 -9.99
N GLY A 184 -1.64 -23.06 -10.42
CA GLY A 184 -1.23 -24.09 -11.37
C GLY A 184 -1.32 -23.68 -12.84
N GLU A 185 -1.82 -22.48 -13.14
CA GLU A 185 -1.81 -21.91 -14.48
C GLU A 185 -0.77 -20.78 -14.53
N LEU A 186 0.17 -20.82 -15.49
CA LEU A 186 1.31 -19.89 -15.50
C LEU A 186 1.23 -18.90 -16.67
N GLY A 187 1.28 -17.61 -16.34
CA GLY A 187 1.54 -16.52 -17.27
C GLY A 187 3.03 -16.37 -17.65
N PRO A 188 3.37 -15.39 -18.50
CA PRO A 188 4.74 -15.11 -18.93
C PRO A 188 5.72 -14.84 -17.78
N ILE A 189 5.37 -13.99 -16.81
CA ILE A 189 6.27 -13.66 -15.69
C ILE A 189 6.51 -14.88 -14.80
N GLU A 190 5.45 -15.63 -14.48
CA GLU A 190 5.53 -16.84 -13.67
C GLU A 190 6.44 -17.90 -14.31
N LYS A 191 6.34 -18.08 -15.64
CA LYS A 191 7.26 -18.95 -16.41
C LYS A 191 8.70 -18.44 -16.37
N LYS A 192 8.91 -17.13 -16.49
CA LYS A 192 10.24 -16.50 -16.44
C LYS A 192 10.92 -16.74 -15.09
N TRP A 193 10.16 -16.66 -14.00
CA TRP A 193 10.70 -16.83 -12.64
C TRP A 193 10.62 -18.27 -12.12
N GLY A 194 9.91 -19.17 -12.81
CA GLY A 194 9.75 -20.55 -12.40
C GLY A 194 8.93 -20.71 -11.12
N VAL A 195 7.93 -19.84 -10.92
CA VAL A 195 7.05 -19.80 -9.74
C VAL A 195 5.60 -19.61 -10.19
N ASP A 196 4.65 -20.12 -9.41
CA ASP A 196 3.21 -19.99 -9.63
C ASP A 196 2.62 -18.98 -8.64
N ILE A 197 1.85 -17.99 -9.13
CA ILE A 197 1.28 -16.92 -8.31
C ILE A 197 -0.24 -17.08 -8.20
N GLU A 198 -0.72 -17.45 -7.02
CA GLU A 198 -2.16 -17.44 -6.72
C GLU A 198 -2.58 -16.07 -6.17
N LEU A 199 -3.41 -15.32 -6.91
CA LEU A 199 -3.99 -14.08 -6.38
C LEU A 199 -5.23 -14.38 -5.53
N LYS A 200 -5.28 -13.81 -4.33
CA LYS A 200 -6.41 -13.88 -3.39
C LYS A 200 -7.01 -12.49 -3.22
N GLU A 201 -8.01 -12.19 -4.04
CA GLU A 201 -8.79 -10.96 -3.96
C GLU A 201 -9.82 -11.06 -2.82
N ALA A 202 -9.83 -10.07 -1.93
CA ALA A 202 -10.80 -9.93 -0.84
C ALA A 202 -10.90 -8.45 -0.39
N GLU A 203 -11.81 -8.14 0.53
CA GLU A 203 -11.82 -6.84 1.20
C GLU A 203 -10.53 -6.62 2.01
N TYR A 204 -10.25 -5.36 2.37
CA TYR A 204 -8.99 -4.97 3.02
C TYR A 204 -8.72 -5.74 4.32
N ASP A 205 -9.62 -5.68 5.30
CA ASP A 205 -9.43 -6.35 6.61
C ASP A 205 -9.29 -7.89 6.47
N PRO A 206 -10.09 -8.59 5.64
CA PRO A 206 -9.84 -9.99 5.32
C PRO A 206 -8.45 -10.29 4.74
N CYS A 207 -7.87 -9.42 3.92
CA CYS A 207 -6.51 -9.61 3.40
C CYS A 207 -5.47 -9.62 4.54
N LEU A 208 -5.58 -8.66 5.47
CA LEU A 208 -4.74 -8.57 6.66
C LEU A 208 -4.91 -9.81 7.55
N ALA A 209 -6.15 -10.25 7.76
CA ALA A 209 -6.46 -11.44 8.56
C ALA A 209 -5.88 -12.72 7.93
N MET A 210 -6.04 -12.91 6.61
CA MET A 210 -5.45 -14.04 5.88
C MET A 210 -3.92 -14.06 6.01
N TYR A 211 -3.27 -12.90 5.87
CA TYR A 211 -1.83 -12.79 6.03
C TYR A 211 -1.38 -13.13 7.44
N GLY A 212 -1.98 -12.49 8.46
CA GLY A 212 -1.67 -12.73 9.87
C GLY A 212 -1.86 -14.20 10.28
N ALA A 213 -2.92 -14.85 9.79
CA ALA A 213 -3.20 -16.26 10.03
C ALA A 213 -2.33 -17.24 9.20
N GLY A 214 -1.51 -16.71 8.29
CA GLY A 214 -0.65 -17.50 7.41
C GLY A 214 -1.35 -18.26 6.29
N GLN A 215 -2.54 -17.80 5.90
CA GLN A 215 -3.31 -18.32 4.78
C GLN A 215 -2.83 -17.77 3.43
N CYS A 216 -1.99 -16.74 3.43
CA CYS A 216 -1.25 -16.28 2.26
C CYS A 216 0.24 -16.02 2.55
N ASP A 217 1.05 -15.99 1.50
CA ASP A 217 2.51 -15.81 1.57
C ASP A 217 2.90 -14.33 1.57
N ALA A 218 2.12 -13.49 0.87
CA ALA A 218 2.28 -12.05 0.78
C ALA A 218 0.93 -11.31 0.84
N VAL A 219 1.00 -10.01 1.12
CA VAL A 219 -0.17 -9.13 1.21
C VAL A 219 0.14 -7.74 0.66
N CYS A 220 -0.80 -7.16 -0.07
CA CYS A 220 -0.83 -5.73 -0.36
C CYS A 220 -1.35 -4.97 0.88
N ILE A 221 -0.57 -4.05 1.42
CA ILE A 221 -0.81 -3.44 2.73
C ILE A 221 -0.08 -2.11 2.88
N THR A 222 -0.59 -1.22 3.73
CA THR A 222 0.12 0.01 4.12
C THR A 222 1.29 -0.28 5.05
N ASN A 223 2.30 0.60 5.07
CA ASN A 223 3.42 0.56 6.02
C ASN A 223 2.98 0.65 7.49
N MET A 224 1.81 1.24 7.74
CA MET A 224 1.20 1.37 9.05
C MET A 224 0.55 0.06 9.51
N ASP A 225 -0.26 -0.56 8.64
CA ASP A 225 -1.10 -1.70 9.02
C ASP A 225 -0.32 -3.01 9.09
N ILE A 226 0.85 -3.09 8.45
CA ILE A 226 1.72 -4.27 8.59
C ILE A 226 2.37 -4.38 9.97
N LEU A 227 2.42 -3.29 10.75
CA LEU A 227 3.13 -3.27 12.02
C LEU A 227 2.58 -4.31 13.00
N GLN A 228 1.26 -4.40 13.18
CA GLN A 228 0.66 -5.35 14.11
C GLN A 228 0.86 -6.82 13.67
N PRO A 229 0.56 -7.22 12.41
CA PRO A 229 0.89 -8.56 11.93
C PRO A 229 2.37 -8.93 12.08
N SER A 230 3.30 -7.98 11.91
CA SER A 230 4.74 -8.23 11.97
C SER A 230 5.23 -8.76 13.32
N LEU A 231 4.51 -8.47 14.42
CA LEU A 231 4.82 -8.93 15.76
C LEU A 231 4.72 -10.46 15.92
N GLY A 232 3.72 -11.07 15.27
CA GLY A 232 3.50 -12.52 15.29
C GLY A 232 4.03 -13.24 14.05
N ARG A 233 4.16 -12.52 12.94
CA ARG A 233 4.57 -13.05 11.64
C ARG A 233 5.56 -12.10 10.98
N PRO A 234 6.88 -12.31 11.19
CA PRO A 234 7.88 -11.43 10.62
C PRO A 234 7.72 -11.26 9.11
N GLY A 235 7.73 -10.00 8.66
CA GLY A 235 7.46 -9.61 7.28
C GLY A 235 8.62 -8.86 6.65
N VAL A 236 8.70 -8.89 5.33
CA VAL A 236 9.65 -8.14 4.53
C VAL A 236 8.89 -7.33 3.49
N MET A 237 8.94 -6.01 3.58
CA MET A 237 8.46 -5.10 2.55
C MET A 237 9.42 -5.15 1.36
N VAL A 238 8.99 -5.80 0.29
CA VAL A 238 9.81 -6.03 -0.91
C VAL A 238 9.50 -5.04 -2.03
N LEU A 239 8.36 -4.35 -1.95
CA LEU A 239 7.88 -3.45 -2.99
C LEU A 239 7.02 -2.34 -2.38
N PRO A 240 7.46 -1.07 -2.38
CA PRO A 240 6.54 0.04 -2.21
C PRO A 240 5.80 0.26 -3.54
N THR A 241 4.46 0.32 -3.50
CA THR A 241 3.63 0.46 -4.70
C THR A 241 3.20 1.90 -4.94
N SER A 242 2.87 2.64 -3.88
CA SER A 242 2.52 4.06 -3.94
C SER A 242 2.72 4.79 -2.62
N THR A 243 2.63 6.13 -2.67
CA THR A 243 2.40 6.97 -1.49
C THR A 243 1.14 7.80 -1.69
N SER A 244 0.46 8.07 -0.58
CA SER A 244 -0.57 9.11 -0.55
C SER A 244 0.08 10.48 -0.79
N PHE A 245 -0.44 11.23 -1.74
CA PHE A 245 0.03 12.56 -2.15
C PHE A 245 -1.16 13.45 -2.53
N GLY A 246 -2.04 13.67 -1.55
CA GLY A 246 -3.30 14.39 -1.71
C GLY A 246 -4.54 13.48 -1.84
N ALA A 247 -4.36 12.15 -1.74
CA ALA A 247 -5.47 11.19 -1.71
C ALA A 247 -6.18 11.20 -0.36
N ASP A 248 -5.41 11.21 0.73
CA ASP A 248 -5.95 11.37 2.09
C ASP A 248 -6.05 12.86 2.42
N ALA A 249 -7.25 13.34 2.73
CA ALA A 249 -7.51 14.76 2.95
C ALA A 249 -8.62 15.02 3.96
N CYS A 250 -8.52 16.15 4.66
CA CYS A 250 -9.62 16.67 5.46
C CYS A 250 -10.47 17.61 4.60
N ILE A 251 -11.69 17.17 4.29
CA ILE A 251 -12.67 17.94 3.54
C ILE A 251 -13.65 18.59 4.52
N VAL A 252 -13.92 19.87 4.31
CA VAL A 252 -14.72 20.70 5.23
C VAL A 252 -15.74 21.53 4.45
N THR A 253 -16.82 21.93 5.12
CA THR A 253 -17.86 22.81 4.56
C THR A 253 -17.32 24.23 4.37
N SER A 254 -18.08 25.09 3.69
CA SER A 254 -17.66 26.46 3.39
C SER A 254 -17.39 27.30 4.64
N ASP A 255 -17.95 26.96 5.80
CA ASP A 255 -17.87 27.81 6.99
C ASP A 255 -16.58 27.59 7.79
N ILE A 256 -15.87 26.48 7.53
CA ILE A 256 -14.57 26.17 8.11
C ILE A 256 -13.48 26.69 7.19
N LYS A 257 -12.65 27.62 7.67
CA LYS A 257 -11.58 28.26 6.89
C LYS A 257 -10.19 27.92 7.40
N THR A 258 -10.05 27.69 8.70
CA THR A 258 -8.78 27.36 9.35
C THR A 258 -8.91 26.05 10.14
N VAL A 259 -7.77 25.51 10.56
CA VAL A 259 -7.76 24.33 11.44
C VAL A 259 -8.31 24.67 12.82
N GLU A 260 -8.16 25.90 13.31
CA GLU A 260 -8.75 26.35 14.56
C GLU A 260 -10.28 26.29 14.55
N ASP A 261 -10.92 26.51 13.39
CA ASP A 261 -12.38 26.43 13.24
C ASP A 261 -12.92 25.00 13.47
N LEU A 262 -12.07 23.97 13.42
CA LEU A 262 -12.45 22.59 13.73
C LEU A 262 -12.57 22.33 15.24
N LYS A 263 -12.16 23.25 16.11
CA LYS A 263 -12.27 23.04 17.57
C LYS A 263 -13.74 22.97 17.98
N GLY A 264 -14.11 21.86 18.61
CA GLY A 264 -15.51 21.57 18.99
C GLY A 264 -16.38 21.03 17.83
N VAL A 265 -15.82 20.89 16.63
CA VAL A 265 -16.47 20.21 15.49
C VAL A 265 -16.07 18.75 15.50
N LYS A 266 -17.02 17.84 15.22
CA LYS A 266 -16.71 16.43 15.01
C LYS A 266 -16.14 16.23 13.61
N VAL A 267 -14.89 15.79 13.53
CA VAL A 267 -14.26 15.33 12.30
C VAL A 267 -14.55 13.84 12.16
N HIS A 268 -15.00 13.44 10.98
CA HIS A 268 -15.37 12.05 10.69
C HIS A 268 -14.34 11.36 9.80
N GLY A 269 -13.99 10.13 10.17
CA GLY A 269 -13.10 9.25 9.43
C GLY A 269 -12.93 7.93 10.18
N LEU A 270 -12.13 7.01 9.66
CA LEU A 270 -11.89 5.73 10.34
C LEU A 270 -10.86 5.91 11.46
N GLU A 271 -11.23 5.58 12.70
CA GLU A 271 -10.29 5.55 13.83
C GLU A 271 -9.25 4.43 13.63
N LYS A 272 -8.06 4.59 14.21
CA LYS A 272 -6.96 3.62 14.15
C LYS A 272 -6.56 3.26 12.73
N SER A 273 -6.62 4.23 11.83
CA SER A 273 -6.38 4.05 10.41
C SER A 273 -5.53 5.18 9.82
N VAL A 274 -5.19 5.05 8.54
CA VAL A 274 -4.56 6.11 7.74
C VAL A 274 -5.35 7.42 7.78
N SER A 275 -6.69 7.37 7.91
CA SER A 275 -7.53 8.57 8.01
C SER A 275 -7.19 9.39 9.27
N GLU A 276 -7.09 8.72 10.42
CA GLU A 276 -6.72 9.35 11.68
C GLU A 276 -5.26 9.81 11.64
N TYR A 277 -4.34 8.98 11.09
CA TYR A 277 -2.94 9.34 10.92
C TYR A 277 -2.77 10.64 10.13
N CYS A 278 -3.40 10.74 8.95
CA CYS A 278 -3.34 11.93 8.11
C CYS A 278 -3.89 13.17 8.82
N PHE A 279 -4.98 13.02 9.57
CA PHE A 279 -5.56 14.09 10.37
C PHE A 279 -4.59 14.59 11.44
N VAL A 280 -4.13 13.71 12.32
CA VAL A 280 -3.25 14.05 13.46
C VAL A 280 -1.92 14.63 12.98
N ARG A 281 -1.29 14.03 11.97
CA ARG A 281 -0.01 14.53 11.44
C ARG A 281 -0.13 15.94 10.88
N ASN A 282 -1.22 16.26 10.18
CA ASN A 282 -1.44 17.63 9.70
C ASN A 282 -1.71 18.61 10.84
N LEU A 283 -2.39 18.21 11.92
CA LEU A 283 -2.52 19.03 13.13
C LEU A 283 -1.14 19.34 13.73
N GLU A 284 -0.28 18.33 13.89
CA GLU A 284 1.07 18.49 14.43
C GLU A 284 1.93 19.42 13.59
N LEU A 285 1.91 19.26 12.26
CA LEU A 285 2.63 20.15 11.33
C LEU A 285 2.15 21.61 11.39
N LEU A 286 0.89 21.81 11.80
CA LEU A 286 0.29 23.13 12.02
C LEU A 286 0.43 23.61 13.47
N ASN A 287 1.25 22.93 14.29
CA ASN A 287 1.50 23.22 15.70
C ASN A 287 0.23 23.17 16.57
N GLN A 288 -0.73 22.34 16.20
CA GLN A 288 -1.95 22.14 16.96
C GLN A 288 -1.83 20.89 17.85
N ALA A 289 -2.48 20.92 19.02
CA ALA A 289 -2.55 19.77 19.91
C ALA A 289 -3.75 18.89 19.54
N GLU A 290 -3.50 17.63 19.19
CA GLU A 290 -4.53 16.64 18.82
C GLU A 290 -5.73 16.62 19.76
N LYS A 291 -5.47 16.61 21.08
CA LYS A 291 -6.49 16.62 22.15
C LYS A 291 -7.49 17.78 22.12
N ASP A 292 -7.20 18.85 21.37
CA ASP A 292 -8.11 19.99 21.21
C ASP A 292 -9.21 19.72 20.15
N TYR A 293 -9.11 18.60 19.44
CA TYR A 293 -9.97 18.21 18.31
C TYR A 293 -10.74 16.94 18.63
N THR A 294 -11.87 16.75 17.95
CA THR A 294 -12.69 15.55 18.08
C THR A 294 -12.67 14.79 16.76
N PHE A 295 -11.97 13.66 16.74
CA PHE A 295 -12.07 12.67 15.67
C PHE A 295 -13.14 11.63 16.06
N SER A 296 -13.89 11.11 15.10
CA SER A 296 -15.01 10.21 15.38
C SER A 296 -15.18 9.18 14.28
N ASN A 297 -15.17 7.90 14.68
CA ASN A 297 -15.28 6.80 13.74
C ASN A 297 -16.54 6.87 12.87
N MET A 298 -16.34 6.98 11.56
CA MET A 298 -17.38 6.90 10.55
C MET A 298 -16.76 6.50 9.21
N ASP A 299 -17.44 5.62 8.49
CA ASP A 299 -17.06 5.26 7.12
C ASP A 299 -16.96 6.51 6.23
N PRO A 300 -15.88 6.70 5.43
CA PRO A 300 -15.70 7.91 4.63
C PRO A 300 -16.81 8.16 3.61
N ALA A 301 -17.41 7.13 3.01
CA ALA A 301 -18.53 7.29 2.09
C ALA A 301 -19.79 7.75 2.83
N ALA A 302 -20.04 7.18 4.02
CA ALA A 302 -21.12 7.64 4.89
C ALA A 302 -20.91 9.10 5.36
N ALA A 303 -19.68 9.46 5.72
CA ALA A 303 -19.31 10.82 6.13
C ALA A 303 -19.51 11.83 4.99
N ALA A 304 -19.07 11.48 3.78
CA ALA A 304 -19.27 12.31 2.59
C ALA A 304 -20.76 12.51 2.27
N LEU A 305 -21.57 11.45 2.37
CA LEU A 305 -23.03 11.54 2.15
C LEU A 305 -23.70 12.44 3.20
N ALA A 306 -23.34 12.29 4.48
CA ALA A 306 -23.88 13.12 5.56
C ALA A 306 -23.53 14.60 5.34
N MET A 307 -22.30 14.89 4.94
CA MET A 307 -21.84 16.25 4.62
C MET A 307 -22.61 16.85 3.44
N GLN A 308 -22.90 16.08 2.39
CA GLN A 308 -23.70 16.53 1.26
C GLN A 308 -25.15 16.84 1.66
N GLN A 309 -25.77 15.99 2.49
CA GLN A 309 -27.14 16.21 2.96
C GLN A 309 -27.28 17.46 3.83
N ALA A 310 -26.31 17.72 4.71
CA ALA A 310 -26.29 18.93 5.52
C ALA A 310 -26.21 20.19 4.65
N ALA A 311 -25.38 20.19 3.61
CA ALA A 311 -25.20 21.34 2.71
C ALA A 311 -26.44 21.69 1.85
N VAL A 312 -27.41 20.78 1.71
CA VAL A 312 -28.68 21.01 0.97
C VAL A 312 -29.79 21.53 1.91
N SER A 313 -29.57 21.45 3.22
CA SER A 313 -30.55 21.82 4.26
C SER A 313 -30.49 23.30 4.67
N ASP A 314 -29.47 24.03 4.21
CA ASP A 314 -29.22 25.46 4.39
C ASP A 314 -29.53 26.26 3.11
#